data_AF-A0A7W5LVC0-F1
#
_entry.id   AF-A0A7W5LVC0-F1
#
_cell.length_a   1.000
_cell.length_b   1.000
_cell.length_c   1.000
_cell.angle_alpha   90.00
_cell.angle_beta   90.00
_cell.angle_gamma   90.00
#
_symmetry.space_group_name_H-M   'P 1'
#
loop_
_entity.id
_entity.type
_entity.pdbx_description
1 polymer ?
#
loop_
_entity_poly.entity_id
_entity_poly.type
_entity_poly.pdbx_seq_one_letter_code
_entity_poly.pdbx_strand_id
1 'polypeptide(L)'
;MTALLISGLAITAEAQTVHEDILPASILFATSTGYWEDDGNSLPVERAPTTTQSVGTPNVSKENAKQEQRHGYYKLFAVRQPDKTSKVFLQQIAQSDAGPAIISTVELQEISDLKPYVTDIRPENSSGLIKEPGLFATVYLKPDPAAEPDGWTVLIDEFGDITVEKATN
;
A
#
# COMPACT_ATOMS: atom_id res chain seq x y z
N MET A 1 37.34 48.91 -42.49
CA MET A 1 37.61 47.97 -41.38
C MET A 1 36.58 48.28 -40.31
N THR A 2 35.54 47.46 -40.17
CA THR A 2 34.51 47.64 -39.15
C THR A 2 34.22 46.26 -38.57
N ALA A 3 34.71 46.02 -37.35
CA ALA A 3 34.52 44.76 -36.64
C ALA A 3 33.22 44.86 -35.82
N LEU A 4 32.27 43.97 -36.11
CA LEU A 4 31.02 43.83 -35.34
C LEU A 4 31.20 42.65 -34.36
N LEU A 5 31.31 42.96 -33.07
CA LEU A 5 31.34 41.96 -31.99
C LEU A 5 29.91 41.51 -31.69
N ILE A 6 29.60 40.24 -31.95
CA ILE A 6 28.34 39.61 -31.56
C ILE A 6 28.56 38.94 -30.19
N SER A 7 28.02 39.55 -29.14
CA SER A 7 28.02 38.97 -27.79
C SER A 7 27.04 37.79 -27.73
N GLY A 8 27.55 36.58 -27.48
CA GLY A 8 26.74 35.39 -27.29
C GLY A 8 25.99 35.42 -25.96
N LEU A 9 24.66 35.30 -26.01
CA LEU A 9 23.84 34.99 -24.83
C LEU A 9 24.09 33.53 -24.44
N ALA A 10 24.67 33.31 -23.26
CA ALA A 10 24.69 31.99 -22.64
C ALA A 10 23.30 31.71 -22.07
N ILE A 11 22.55 30.80 -22.71
CA ILE A 11 21.32 30.25 -22.15
C ILE A 11 21.76 29.27 -21.07
N THR A 12 21.67 29.67 -19.80
CA THR A 12 21.77 28.73 -18.68
C THR A 12 20.53 27.85 -18.69
N ALA A 13 20.69 26.62 -19.16
CA ALA A 13 19.68 25.58 -18.95
C ALA A 13 19.67 25.25 -17.45
N GLU A 14 18.68 25.78 -16.73
CA GLU A 14 18.39 25.31 -15.38
C GLU A 14 17.91 23.87 -15.50
N ALA A 15 18.75 22.92 -15.07
CA ALA A 15 18.34 21.54 -14.92
C ALA A 15 17.22 21.51 -13.88
N GLN A 16 15.98 21.32 -14.32
CA GLN A 16 14.87 21.04 -13.43
C GLN A 16 15.18 19.73 -12.70
N THR A 17 15.57 19.83 -11.43
CA THR A 17 15.64 18.68 -10.53
C THR A 17 14.22 18.17 -10.34
N VAL A 18 13.82 17.17 -11.12
CA VAL A 18 12.60 16.41 -10.86
C VAL A 18 12.83 15.71 -9.51
N HIS A 19 12.33 16.31 -8.44
CA HIS A 19 12.12 15.58 -7.19
C HIS A 19 10.94 14.66 -7.47
N GLU A 20 11.21 13.45 -7.94
CA GLU A 20 10.20 12.40 -7.84
C GLU A 20 10.01 12.15 -6.33
N ASP A 21 8.86 12.57 -5.80
CA ASP A 21 8.51 12.30 -4.41
C ASP A 21 8.51 10.78 -4.20
N ILE A 22 9.57 10.29 -3.53
CA ILE A 22 9.78 8.86 -3.24
C ILE A 22 8.55 8.25 -2.53
N LEU A 23 7.85 9.08 -1.76
CA LEU A 23 6.54 8.78 -1.20
C LEU A 23 5.61 9.99 -1.42
N PRO A 24 4.47 9.82 -2.10
CA PRO A 24 3.50 10.91 -2.24
C PRO A 24 3.07 11.47 -0.88
N ALA A 25 3.01 12.80 -0.75
CA ALA A 25 2.61 13.47 0.50
C ALA A 25 1.18 13.13 0.97
N SER A 26 0.36 12.55 0.09
CA SER A 26 -0.97 12.04 0.43
C SER A 26 -0.92 10.77 1.28
N ILE A 27 0.20 10.04 1.33
CA ILE A 27 0.34 8.87 2.21
C ILE A 27 0.65 9.36 3.62
N LEU A 28 -0.25 9.08 4.56
CA LEU A 28 -0.16 9.56 5.94
C LEU A 28 0.57 8.58 6.87
N PHE A 29 0.22 7.30 6.73
CA PHE A 29 0.76 6.20 7.54
C PHE A 29 1.00 5.02 6.61
N ALA A 30 2.09 4.29 6.83
CA ALA A 30 2.38 3.06 6.14
C ALA A 30 3.10 2.10 7.10
N THR A 31 2.56 0.89 7.22
CA THR A 31 3.05 -0.13 8.14
C THR A 31 3.16 -1.45 7.38
N SER A 32 4.39 -1.98 7.29
CA SER A 32 4.64 -3.33 6.76
C SER A 32 4.59 -4.33 7.91
N THR A 33 3.82 -5.40 7.77
CA THR A 33 3.66 -6.46 8.79
C THR A 33 3.11 -7.74 8.17
N GLY A 34 2.98 -8.78 8.98
CA GLY A 34 2.45 -10.08 8.56
C GLY A 34 3.41 -10.85 7.65
N TYR A 35 3.02 -12.08 7.36
CA TYR A 35 3.74 -12.98 6.47
C TYR A 35 2.73 -13.73 5.61
N TRP A 36 3.11 -14.07 4.39
CA TRP A 36 2.33 -14.99 3.59
C TRP A 36 3.28 -15.85 2.76
N GLU A 37 2.81 -17.04 2.43
CA GLU A 37 3.53 -18.00 1.62
C GLU A 37 2.53 -18.81 0.80
N ASP A 38 2.84 -19.09 -0.47
CA ASP A 38 2.03 -19.95 -1.31
C ASP A 38 2.89 -20.81 -2.25
N ASP A 39 2.27 -21.83 -2.83
CA ASP A 39 2.90 -22.79 -3.75
C ASP A 39 3.02 -22.28 -5.21
N GLY A 40 2.79 -20.98 -5.44
CA GLY A 40 2.76 -20.36 -6.75
C GLY A 40 1.43 -20.49 -7.49
N ASN A 41 0.45 -21.23 -6.95
CA ASN A 41 -0.86 -21.44 -7.57
C ASN A 41 -1.99 -20.65 -6.90
N SER A 42 -1.76 -20.05 -5.74
CA SER A 42 -2.75 -19.21 -5.06
C SER A 42 -3.03 -17.91 -5.83
N LEU A 43 -4.30 -17.54 -5.84
CA LEU A 43 -4.73 -16.23 -6.35
C LEU A 43 -4.22 -15.12 -5.41
N PRO A 44 -3.89 -13.94 -5.96
CA PRO A 44 -3.64 -12.76 -5.13
C PRO A 44 -4.77 -12.53 -4.13
N VAL A 45 -4.43 -11.99 -2.96
CA VAL A 45 -5.44 -11.55 -2.00
C VAL A 45 -6.35 -10.53 -2.67
N GLU A 46 -7.62 -10.89 -2.75
CA GLU A 46 -8.71 -10.11 -3.34
C GLU A 46 -9.88 -10.14 -2.36
N ARG A 47 -10.56 -9.00 -2.19
CA ARG A 47 -11.80 -8.98 -1.40
C ARG A 47 -12.91 -9.61 -2.24
N ALA A 48 -13.75 -10.45 -1.63
CA ALA A 48 -15.02 -10.86 -2.24
C ALA A 48 -15.80 -9.61 -2.73
N PRO A 49 -16.32 -9.60 -3.96
CA PRO A 49 -16.81 -8.38 -4.58
C PRO A 49 -18.07 -7.85 -3.88
N THR A 50 -17.97 -6.66 -3.30
CA THR A 50 -19.13 -5.80 -3.05
C THR A 50 -19.00 -4.61 -4.01
N THR A 51 -19.57 -4.77 -5.20
CA THR A 51 -19.56 -3.82 -6.34
C THR A 51 -18.22 -3.53 -7.02
N THR A 52 -18.30 -3.43 -8.34
CA THR A 52 -17.25 -3.62 -9.35
C THR A 52 -16.25 -2.46 -9.42
N GLN A 53 -14.98 -2.76 -9.16
CA GLN A 53 -13.83 -2.14 -9.84
C GLN A 53 -12.56 -2.97 -9.59
N SER A 54 -12.35 -3.95 -10.47
CA SER A 54 -11.06 -4.64 -10.63
C SER A 54 -10.18 -3.76 -11.52
N VAL A 55 -9.04 -3.30 -11.00
CA VAL A 55 -8.01 -2.64 -11.80
C VAL A 55 -7.11 -3.72 -12.37
N GLY A 56 -6.93 -3.68 -13.69
CA GLY A 56 -6.51 -4.80 -14.53
C GLY A 56 -5.12 -5.40 -14.27
N THR A 57 -5.06 -6.66 -14.69
CA THR A 57 -3.97 -7.63 -14.71
C THR A 57 -2.78 -7.22 -15.58
N PRO A 58 -1.53 -7.55 -15.19
CA PRO A 58 -0.50 -7.90 -16.16
C PRO A 58 -0.67 -9.38 -16.53
N ASN A 59 -0.79 -9.62 -17.83
CA ASN A 59 -0.83 -10.94 -18.45
C ASN A 59 0.54 -11.60 -18.27
N VAL A 60 0.64 -12.63 -17.42
CA VAL A 60 1.83 -13.49 -17.35
C VAL A 60 1.50 -14.80 -18.04
N SER A 61 2.03 -14.94 -19.25
CA SER A 61 2.05 -16.17 -20.03
C SER A 61 2.64 -17.30 -19.20
N LYS A 62 1.86 -18.38 -19.04
CA LYS A 62 2.29 -19.66 -18.48
C LYS A 62 3.30 -20.31 -19.42
N GLU A 63 4.58 -20.09 -19.18
CA GLU A 63 5.64 -20.90 -19.79
C GLU A 63 6.72 -21.21 -18.75
N ASN A 64 6.73 -22.45 -18.28
CA ASN A 64 7.88 -23.14 -17.68
C ASN A 64 8.58 -22.53 -16.44
N ALA A 65 7.83 -21.96 -15.49
CA ALA A 65 8.37 -21.75 -14.15
C ALA A 65 8.25 -23.06 -13.35
N LYS A 66 9.36 -23.54 -12.76
CA LYS A 66 9.25 -24.38 -11.55
C LYS A 66 8.27 -23.69 -10.62
N GLN A 67 7.31 -24.42 -10.08
CA GLN A 67 6.46 -23.90 -9.01
C GLN A 67 7.36 -23.60 -7.81
N GLU A 68 7.83 -22.36 -7.76
CA GLU A 68 8.66 -21.85 -6.69
C GLU A 68 7.73 -21.26 -5.65
N GLN A 69 7.90 -21.75 -4.42
CA GLN A 69 7.19 -21.25 -3.25
C GLN A 69 7.38 -19.73 -3.16
N ARG A 70 6.28 -18.98 -3.29
CA ARG A 70 6.32 -17.52 -3.16
C ARG A 70 6.08 -17.16 -1.70
N HIS A 71 6.67 -16.06 -1.27
CA HIS A 71 6.44 -15.53 0.06
C HIS A 71 6.54 -14.02 0.05
N GLY A 72 6.13 -13.40 1.15
CA GLY A 72 6.38 -12.00 1.38
C GLY A 72 5.62 -11.48 2.59
N TYR A 73 5.21 -10.22 2.51
CA TYR A 73 4.57 -9.52 3.61
C TYR A 73 3.43 -8.65 3.10
N TYR A 74 2.68 -8.08 4.03
CA TYR A 74 1.60 -7.17 3.76
C TYR A 74 1.97 -5.75 4.15
N LYS A 75 1.38 -4.77 3.47
CA LYS A 75 1.52 -3.36 3.81
C LYS A 75 0.15 -2.72 3.93
N LEU A 76 -0.13 -2.14 5.08
CA LEU A 76 -1.28 -1.27 5.29
C LEU A 76 -0.84 0.17 5.18
N PHE A 77 -1.59 0.98 4.44
CA PHE A 77 -1.32 2.40 4.34
C PHE A 77 -2.59 3.22 4.18
N ALA A 78 -2.54 4.45 4.70
CA ALA A 78 -3.63 5.41 4.63
C ALA A 78 -3.31 6.52 3.63
N VAL A 79 -4.25 6.82 2.74
CA VAL A 79 -4.14 7.86 1.72
C VAL A 79 -5.16 8.95 1.97
N ARG A 80 -4.66 10.17 2.19
CA ARG A 80 -5.44 11.40 2.28
C ARG A 80 -6.17 11.67 0.98
N GLN A 81 -7.47 11.86 1.08
CA GLN A 81 -8.36 12.23 -0.02
C GLN A 81 -8.49 13.76 -0.14
N PRO A 82 -8.92 14.29 -1.30
CA PRO A 82 -9.14 15.73 -1.49
C PRO A 82 -10.15 16.34 -0.52
N ASP A 83 -11.14 15.57 -0.06
CA ASP A 83 -12.16 15.99 0.90
C ASP A 83 -11.66 16.01 2.36
N LYS A 84 -10.35 15.83 2.58
CA LYS A 84 -9.69 15.78 3.89
C LYS A 84 -10.04 14.53 4.70
N THR A 85 -10.58 13.49 4.10
CA THR A 85 -10.75 12.18 4.75
C THR A 85 -9.66 11.23 4.28
N SER A 86 -9.64 10.00 4.77
CA SER A 86 -8.61 9.02 4.45
C SER A 86 -9.25 7.72 3.96
N LYS A 87 -8.65 7.11 2.94
CA LYS A 87 -8.89 5.72 2.56
C LYS A 87 -7.75 4.84 3.09
N VAL A 88 -8.04 3.59 3.38
CA VAL A 88 -7.02 2.62 3.82
C VAL A 88 -6.91 1.51 2.79
N PHE A 89 -5.67 1.16 2.45
CA PHE A 89 -5.36 0.14 1.46
C PHE A 89 -4.46 -0.92 2.09
N LEU A 90 -4.69 -2.15 1.65
CA LEU A 90 -3.86 -3.31 1.93
C LEU A 90 -3.12 -3.69 0.64
N GLN A 91 -1.81 -3.85 0.74
CA GLN A 91 -0.95 -4.35 -0.32
C GLN A 91 -0.38 -5.71 0.05
N GLN A 92 -0.51 -6.69 -0.85
CA GLN A 92 0.25 -7.93 -0.79
C GLN A 92 1.54 -7.74 -1.58
N ILE A 93 2.69 -7.97 -0.94
CA ILE A 93 4.01 -7.77 -1.53
C ILE A 93 4.75 -9.10 -1.55
N ALA A 94 5.18 -9.54 -2.73
CA ALA A 94 6.14 -10.63 -2.93
C ALA A 94 7.53 -10.17 -2.53
N GLN A 95 8.27 -11.04 -1.88
CA GLN A 95 9.68 -10.89 -1.62
C GLN A 95 10.44 -11.96 -2.40
N SER A 96 11.40 -11.53 -3.22
CA SER A 96 12.23 -12.39 -4.06
C SER A 96 13.66 -11.84 -4.12
N ASP A 97 14.56 -12.61 -4.71
CA ASP A 97 15.95 -12.17 -4.97
C ASP A 97 16.02 -10.92 -5.88
N ALA A 98 15.00 -10.71 -6.72
CA ALA A 98 14.86 -9.51 -7.55
C ALA A 98 14.37 -8.27 -6.76
N GLY A 99 14.03 -8.44 -5.48
CA GLY A 99 13.46 -7.41 -4.62
C GLY A 99 11.95 -7.56 -4.38
N PRO A 100 11.34 -6.60 -3.67
CA PRO A 100 9.91 -6.60 -3.38
C PRO A 100 9.08 -6.22 -4.61
N ALA A 101 7.98 -6.95 -4.85
CA ALA A 101 7.04 -6.67 -5.94
C ALA A 101 5.60 -6.65 -5.42
N ILE A 102 4.82 -5.64 -5.80
CA ILE A 102 3.40 -5.56 -5.44
C ILE A 102 2.64 -6.62 -6.25
N ILE A 103 1.95 -7.53 -5.56
CA ILE A 103 1.08 -8.53 -6.19
C ILE A 103 -0.34 -7.96 -6.33
N SER A 104 -0.88 -7.43 -5.24
CA SER A 104 -2.22 -6.85 -5.22
C SER A 104 -2.30 -5.62 -4.32
N THR A 105 -3.29 -4.78 -4.60
CA THR A 105 -3.70 -3.65 -3.76
C THR A 105 -5.21 -3.68 -3.64
N VAL A 106 -5.72 -3.68 -2.41
CA VAL A 106 -7.14 -3.76 -2.09
C VAL A 106 -7.53 -2.60 -1.18
N GLU A 107 -8.65 -1.93 -1.46
CA GLU A 107 -9.22 -0.92 -0.57
C GLU A 107 -9.97 -1.60 0.59
N LEU A 108 -9.75 -1.12 1.81
CA LEU A 108 -10.53 -1.52 2.97
C LEU A 108 -11.80 -0.66 3.03
N GLN A 109 -12.85 -1.12 2.37
CA GLN A 109 -14.11 -0.39 2.19
C GLN A 109 -14.83 -0.13 3.51
N GLU A 110 -14.78 -1.06 4.47
CA GLU A 110 -15.40 -0.90 5.80
C GLU A 110 -14.86 0.33 6.52
N ILE A 111 -13.56 0.61 6.35
CA ILE A 111 -12.91 1.80 6.90
C ILE A 111 -13.19 3.00 5.99
N SER A 112 -13.05 2.84 4.67
CA SER A 112 -13.14 3.94 3.71
C SER A 112 -14.55 4.54 3.61
N ASP A 113 -15.60 3.74 3.81
CA ASP A 113 -17.00 4.19 3.84
C ASP A 113 -17.31 5.12 5.01
N LEU A 114 -16.56 5.03 6.10
CA LEU A 114 -16.68 5.93 7.25
C LEU A 114 -16.14 7.33 6.93
N LYS A 115 -15.38 7.47 5.83
CA LYS A 115 -14.62 8.67 5.47
C LYS A 115 -13.83 9.25 6.66
N PRO A 116 -12.99 8.45 7.32
CA PRO A 116 -12.41 8.83 8.60
C PRO A 116 -11.15 9.69 8.43
N TYR A 117 -10.68 10.23 9.54
CA TYR A 117 -9.33 10.73 9.73
C TYR A 117 -8.50 9.62 10.37
N VAL A 118 -7.61 9.00 9.59
CA VAL A 118 -6.67 7.99 10.14
C VAL A 118 -5.59 8.71 10.94
N THR A 119 -5.31 8.22 12.16
CA THR A 119 -4.36 8.83 13.09
C THR A 119 -3.18 7.93 13.45
N ASP A 120 -3.28 6.62 13.25
CA ASP A 120 -2.17 5.66 13.42
C ASP A 120 -2.50 4.33 12.72
N ILE A 121 -1.49 3.53 12.37
CA ILE A 121 -1.62 2.13 11.93
C ILE A 121 -0.57 1.32 12.68
N ARG A 122 -1.00 0.47 13.61
CA ARG A 122 -0.12 -0.28 14.50
C ARG A 122 -0.16 -1.77 14.18
N PRO A 123 0.99 -2.43 13.93
CA PRO A 123 1.02 -3.88 13.85
C PRO A 123 0.84 -4.48 15.25
N GLU A 124 0.31 -5.70 15.35
CA GLU A 124 0.23 -6.42 16.62
C GLU A 124 1.61 -6.64 17.25
N ASN A 125 2.61 -6.89 16.39
CA ASN A 125 3.98 -7.09 16.80
C ASN A 125 4.94 -6.17 16.02
N SER A 126 5.71 -5.35 16.76
CA SER A 126 6.73 -4.46 16.20
C SER A 126 8.11 -5.11 16.05
N SER A 127 8.24 -6.42 16.28
CA SER A 127 9.51 -7.16 16.11
C SER A 127 9.97 -7.28 14.66
N GLY A 128 9.09 -6.98 13.70
CA GLY A 128 9.40 -6.97 12.26
C GLY A 128 9.56 -8.35 11.63
N LEU A 129 9.42 -9.44 12.40
CA LEU A 129 9.51 -10.81 11.89
C LEU A 129 8.35 -11.65 12.44
N ILE A 130 7.30 -11.81 11.63
CA ILE A 130 6.24 -12.78 11.87
C ILE A 130 6.53 -13.98 10.96
N LYS A 131 6.58 -15.19 11.54
CA LYS A 131 6.86 -16.43 10.79
C LYS A 131 5.61 -17.23 10.46
N GLU A 132 4.51 -16.91 11.11
CA GLU A 132 3.22 -17.54 10.89
C GLU A 132 2.46 -16.77 9.80
N PRO A 133 1.87 -17.45 8.82
CA PRO A 133 1.04 -16.80 7.81
C PRO A 133 -0.09 -15.99 8.44
N GLY A 134 -0.35 -14.83 7.85
CA GLY A 134 -1.42 -13.92 8.24
C GLY A 134 -0.94 -12.51 8.54
N LEU A 135 -1.88 -11.66 8.92
CA LEU A 135 -1.66 -10.28 9.35
C LEU A 135 -2.61 -9.96 10.51
N PHE A 136 -2.10 -9.23 11.49
CA PHE A 136 -2.91 -8.54 12.48
C PHE A 136 -2.39 -7.12 12.66
N ALA A 137 -3.25 -6.14 12.47
CA ALA A 137 -2.95 -4.74 12.75
C ALA A 137 -4.19 -3.97 13.21
N THR A 138 -3.98 -2.91 13.98
CA THR A 138 -5.03 -1.98 14.38
C THR A 138 -4.84 -0.64 13.67
N VAL A 139 -5.86 -0.22 12.93
CA VAL A 139 -5.99 1.12 12.36
C VAL A 139 -6.71 2.00 13.36
N TYR A 140 -6.07 3.07 13.82
CA TYR A 140 -6.72 4.07 14.68
C TYR A 140 -7.25 5.20 13.81
N LEU A 141 -8.54 5.51 13.99
CA LEU A 141 -9.25 6.44 13.12
C LEU A 141 -10.31 7.24 13.87
N LYS A 142 -10.70 8.39 13.30
CA LYS A 142 -11.75 9.26 13.84
C LYS A 142 -12.79 9.55 12.77
N PRO A 143 -14.10 9.35 13.00
CA PRO A 143 -15.13 9.79 12.06
C PRO A 143 -15.33 11.32 12.07
N ASP A 144 -15.05 11.97 13.21
CA ASP A 144 -15.05 13.43 13.39
C ASP A 144 -13.67 13.86 13.93
N PRO A 145 -13.02 14.91 13.38
CA PRO A 145 -11.76 15.44 13.90
C PRO A 145 -11.73 15.71 15.42
N ALA A 146 -12.87 16.08 16.01
CA ALA A 146 -13.01 16.40 17.42
C ALA A 146 -13.25 15.16 18.31
N ALA A 147 -13.53 13.99 17.72
CA ALA A 147 -13.77 12.75 18.46
C ALA A 147 -12.47 12.10 18.96
N GLU A 148 -12.59 11.19 19.93
CA GLU A 148 -11.51 10.27 20.30
C GLU A 148 -11.28 9.22 19.19
N PRO A 149 -10.05 8.72 19.01
CA PRO A 149 -9.78 7.65 18.05
C PRO A 149 -10.45 6.33 18.44
N ASP A 150 -11.13 5.71 17.48
CA ASP A 150 -11.58 4.33 17.52
C ASP A 150 -10.52 3.42 16.88
N GLY A 151 -10.33 2.21 17.43
CA GLY A 151 -9.49 1.17 16.83
C GLY A 151 -10.30 0.26 15.92
N TRP A 152 -9.77 -0.07 14.75
CA TRP A 152 -10.31 -1.05 13.81
C TRP A 152 -9.24 -2.11 13.52
N THR A 153 -9.56 -3.36 13.81
CA THR A 153 -8.64 -4.48 13.57
C THR A 153 -8.78 -4.93 12.13
N VAL A 154 -7.63 -5.08 11.47
CA VAL A 154 -7.50 -5.73 10.17
C VAL A 154 -6.79 -7.05 10.40
N LEU A 155 -7.45 -8.14 10.04
CA LEU A 155 -6.90 -9.48 10.08
C LEU A 155 -6.84 -10.07 8.67
N ILE A 156 -5.77 -10.80 8.39
CA ILE A 156 -5.70 -11.72 7.26
C ILE A 156 -5.33 -13.08 7.85
N ASP A 157 -6.12 -14.09 7.52
CA ASP A 157 -5.83 -15.45 7.97
C ASP A 157 -4.78 -16.15 7.08
N GLU A 158 -4.56 -17.44 7.35
CA GLU A 158 -3.60 -18.26 6.60
C GLU A 158 -4.00 -18.51 5.14
N PHE A 159 -5.26 -18.31 4.78
CA PHE A 159 -5.80 -18.50 3.43
C PHE A 159 -5.88 -17.20 2.62
N GLY A 160 -5.65 -16.06 3.27
CA GLY A 160 -5.72 -14.74 2.64
C GLY A 160 -7.07 -14.06 2.78
N ASP A 161 -7.99 -14.58 3.60
CA ASP A 161 -9.28 -13.96 3.83
C ASP A 161 -9.14 -12.73 4.73
N ILE A 162 -9.69 -11.61 4.27
CA ILE A 162 -9.58 -10.32 4.97
C ILE A 162 -10.80 -10.13 5.88
N THR A 163 -10.55 -9.89 7.16
CA THR A 163 -11.56 -9.47 8.14
C THR A 163 -11.23 -8.08 8.66
N VAL A 164 -12.21 -7.17 8.65
CA VAL A 164 -12.08 -5.80 9.14
C VAL A 164 -13.20 -5.50 10.13
N GLU A 165 -12.85 -5.27 11.39
CA GLU A 165 -13.82 -5.13 12.47
C GLU A 165 -13.46 -3.98 13.41
N LYS A 166 -14.46 -3.33 13.99
CA LYS A 166 -14.24 -2.35 15.05
C LYS A 166 -13.74 -3.09 16.30
N ALA A 167 -12.61 -2.66 16.85
CA ALA A 167 -12.04 -3.26 18.06
C ALA A 167 -12.99 -3.03 19.25
N THR A 168 -13.48 -4.12 19.85
CA THR A 168 -14.22 -4.10 21.11
C THR A 168 -13.21 -4.18 22.26
N ASN A 169 -12.86 -3.04 22.85
CA ASN A 169 -12.20 -3.02 24.16
C ASN A 169 -13.19 -3.35 25.28
#